data_AF-A0A936GMY4-F1
#
_entry.id   AF-A0A936GMY4-F1
#
_cell.length_a   1.000
_cell.length_b   1.000
_cell.length_c   1.000
_cell.angle_alpha   90.00
_cell.angle_beta   90.00
_cell.angle_gamma   90.00
#
_symmetry.space_group_name_H-M   'P 1'
#
loop_
_entity.id
_entity.type
_entity.pdbx_description
1 polymer ?
#
loop_
_entity_poly.entity_id
_entity_poly.type
_entity_poly.pdbx_seq_one_letter_code
_entity_poly.pdbx_strand_id
1 'polypeptide(L)'
;MILKFLIFLLLPFYLFSQRVNKIPPQKPKLVVGIVIEQMRYDYLYKYWDKLGPNGFKKLVENGAICSDAHLEYAYTQSAPGYATLATGTNPNMHGIIADKWFNRVKESETKAVEDDKFNCIGNFGKNAQNVSPLNLLASTLGDELKLASNHKSKVISISL
;
A
#
# COMPACT_ATOMS: atom_id res chain seq x y z
N MET A 1 54.24 -29.16 16.28
CA MET A 1 53.05 -29.78 16.92
C MET A 1 52.09 -28.73 17.50
N ILE A 2 52.61 -27.71 18.20
CA ILE A 2 51.82 -26.62 18.83
C ILE A 2 51.01 -25.77 17.83
N LEU A 3 51.57 -25.45 16.66
CA LEU A 3 50.87 -24.63 15.64
C LEU A 3 49.63 -25.33 15.06
N LYS A 4 49.67 -26.66 14.89
CA LYS A 4 48.51 -27.45 14.44
C LYS A 4 47.41 -27.50 15.50
N PHE A 5 47.78 -27.51 16.78
CA PHE A 5 46.84 -27.50 17.90
C PHE A 5 46.12 -26.13 18.03
N LEU A 6 46.85 -25.03 17.80
CA LEU A 6 46.28 -23.68 17.81
C LEU A 6 45.25 -23.45 16.68
N ILE A 7 45.52 -23.99 15.49
CA ILE A 7 44.61 -23.93 14.33
C ILE A 7 43.33 -24.74 14.61
N PHE A 8 43.45 -25.89 15.29
CA PHE A 8 42.30 -26.72 15.65
C PHE A 8 41.41 -26.08 16.73
N LEU A 9 41.99 -25.30 17.65
CA LEU A 9 41.27 -24.59 18.71
C LEU A 9 40.50 -23.36 18.20
N LEU A 10 40.92 -22.76 17.08
CA LEU A 10 40.29 -21.57 16.47
C LEU A 10 39.18 -21.91 15.46
N LEU A 11 39.13 -23.15 14.94
CA LEU A 11 38.08 -23.60 14.01
C LEU A 11 36.63 -23.52 14.55
N PRO A 12 36.33 -23.87 15.83
CA PRO A 12 34.96 -23.84 16.32
C PRO A 12 34.40 -22.42 16.52
N PHE A 13 35.26 -21.40 16.60
CA PHE A 13 34.82 -19.99 16.68
C PHE A 13 34.23 -19.47 15.37
N TYR A 14 34.68 -19.98 14.21
CA TYR A 14 34.13 -19.59 12.91
C TYR A 14 32.74 -20.19 12.64
N LEU A 15 32.41 -21.34 13.25
CA LEU A 15 31.13 -22.01 13.04
C LEU A 15 29.95 -21.30 13.72
N PHE A 16 30.20 -20.51 14.78
CA PHE A 16 29.16 -19.74 15.47
C PHE A 16 28.89 -18.34 14.88
N SER A 17 29.67 -17.90 13.89
CA SER A 17 29.54 -16.57 13.29
C SER A 17 28.50 -16.46 12.18
N GLN A 18 27.90 -17.57 11.73
CA GLN A 18 26.81 -17.50 10.76
C GLN A 18 25.52 -17.10 11.47
N ARG A 19 25.30 -15.79 11.61
CA ARG A 19 23.94 -15.28 11.83
C ARG A 19 23.10 -15.73 10.64
N VAL A 20 22.22 -16.69 10.84
CA VAL A 20 21.18 -17.03 9.87
C VAL A 20 20.28 -15.80 9.78
N ASN A 21 20.54 -14.93 8.81
CA ASN A 21 19.58 -13.92 8.42
C ASN A 21 18.34 -14.69 7.97
N LYS A 22 17.22 -14.52 8.68
CA LYS A 22 15.93 -15.06 8.24
C LYS A 22 15.62 -14.40 6.90
N ILE A 23 15.91 -15.08 5.80
CA ILE A 23 15.45 -14.68 4.48
C ILE A 23 13.92 -14.77 4.57
N PRO A 24 13.18 -13.66 4.41
CA PRO A 24 11.73 -13.73 4.40
C PRO A 24 11.30 -14.74 3.33
N PRO A 25 10.22 -15.50 3.56
CA PRO A 25 9.76 -16.46 2.57
C PRO A 25 9.57 -15.74 1.23
N GLN A 26 9.96 -16.39 0.13
CA GLN A 26 9.87 -15.79 -1.22
C GLN A 26 8.47 -15.21 -1.52
N LYS A 27 7.44 -15.78 -0.89
CA LYS A 27 6.07 -15.28 -0.94
C LYS A 27 5.53 -15.02 0.48
N PRO A 28 5.23 -13.76 0.84
CA PRO A 28 4.56 -13.46 2.10
C PRO A 28 3.14 -14.05 2.13
N LYS A 29 2.69 -14.49 3.30
CA LYS A 29 1.32 -15.01 3.50
C LYS A 29 0.25 -13.91 3.59
N LEU A 30 0.67 -12.70 3.99
CA LEU A 30 -0.17 -11.52 4.14
C LEU A 30 0.63 -10.30 3.69
N VAL A 31 -0.01 -9.44 2.92
CA VAL A 31 0.49 -8.11 2.56
C VAL A 31 -0.50 -7.10 3.12
N VAL A 32 0.01 -6.09 3.84
CA VAL A 32 -0.79 -5.02 4.42
C VAL A 32 -0.33 -3.71 3.81
N GLY A 33 -1.19 -3.08 3.00
CA GLY A 33 -0.99 -1.72 2.52
C GLY A 33 -1.65 -0.74 3.49
N ILE A 34 -0.89 0.24 3.97
CA ILE A 34 -1.39 1.30 4.85
C ILE A 34 -1.16 2.63 4.15
N VAL A 35 -2.25 3.36 3.91
CA VAL A 35 -2.19 4.72 3.38
C VAL A 35 -2.73 5.65 4.45
N ILE A 36 -1.99 6.71 4.74
CA ILE A 36 -2.37 7.73 5.71
C ILE A 36 -2.69 8.99 4.93
N GLU A 37 -3.97 9.36 4.93
CA GLU A 37 -4.44 10.52 4.19
C GLU A 37 -3.74 11.80 4.65
N GLN A 38 -3.32 12.62 3.68
CA GLN A 38 -2.62 13.89 3.91
C GLN A 38 -1.36 13.81 4.79
N MET A 39 -0.72 12.63 4.86
CA MET A 39 0.54 12.47 5.56
C MET A 39 1.70 13.01 4.71
N ARG A 40 2.27 14.13 5.14
CA ARG A 40 3.49 14.67 4.54
C ARG A 40 4.71 13.97 5.10
N TYR A 41 5.70 13.75 4.25
CA TYR A 41 6.94 13.04 4.62
C TYR A 41 7.70 13.72 5.78
N ASP A 42 7.72 15.06 5.84
CA ASP A 42 8.41 15.82 6.89
C ASP A 42 7.83 15.58 8.29
N TYR A 43 6.61 15.05 8.41
CA TYR A 43 6.01 14.72 9.70
C TYR A 43 6.75 13.60 10.43
N LEU A 44 7.41 12.67 9.72
CA LEU A 44 8.22 11.63 10.36
C LEU A 44 9.37 12.23 11.16
N TYR A 45 10.07 13.21 10.59
CA TYR A 45 11.18 13.90 11.24
C TYR A 45 10.69 14.87 12.31
N LYS A 46 9.69 15.69 11.98
CA LYS A 46 9.17 16.73 12.87
C LYS A 46 8.66 16.17 14.19
N TYR A 47 8.06 14.99 14.17
CA TYR A 47 7.48 14.36 15.35
C TYR A 47 8.27 13.16 15.85
N TRP A 48 9.49 12.93 15.35
CA TRP A 48 10.26 11.71 15.63
C TRP A 48 10.34 11.37 17.12
N ASP A 49 10.65 12.33 17.97
CA ASP A 49 10.78 12.11 19.42
C ASP A 49 9.46 11.78 20.12
N LYS A 50 8.33 12.12 19.50
CA LYS A 50 6.99 11.79 20.00
C LYS A 50 6.48 10.43 19.51
N LEU A 51 7.13 9.82 18.52
CA LEU A 51 6.73 8.53 17.97
C LEU A 51 7.24 7.38 18.84
N GLY A 52 6.37 6.42 19.14
CA GLY A 52 6.72 5.19 19.86
C GLY A 52 7.59 4.23 19.03
N PRO A 53 8.31 3.31 19.68
CA PRO A 53 9.27 2.42 19.01
C PRO A 53 8.61 1.40 18.07
N ASN A 54 7.37 0.99 18.33
CA ASN A 54 6.70 -0.11 17.61
C ASN A 54 5.82 0.32 16.41
N GLY A 55 5.92 1.58 15.98
CA GLY A 55 5.16 2.13 14.85
C GLY A 55 6.07 2.57 13.69
N PHE A 56 5.97 3.83 13.29
CA PHE A 56 6.80 4.40 12.22
C PHE A 56 8.31 4.23 12.44
N LYS A 57 8.81 4.33 13.68
CA LYS A 57 10.24 4.13 13.99
C LYS A 57 10.71 2.76 13.54
N LYS A 58 9.96 1.71 13.87
CA LYS A 58 10.25 0.34 13.43
C LYS A 58 10.29 0.21 11.91
N LEU A 59 9.35 0.85 11.20
CA LEU A 59 9.30 0.83 9.73
C LEU A 59 10.49 1.56 9.11
N VAL A 60 10.91 2.69 9.68
CA VAL A 60 12.07 3.47 9.23
C VAL A 60 13.38 2.73 9.51
N GLU A 61 13.55 2.16 10.69
CA GLU A 61 14.80 1.52 11.12
C GLU A 61 15.02 0.12 10.52
N ASN A 62 13.95 -0.63 10.26
CA ASN A 62 14.03 -2.04 9.82
C ASN A 62 13.43 -2.30 8.44
N GLY A 63 12.92 -1.27 7.77
CA GLY A 63 12.30 -1.36 6.46
C GLY A 63 13.13 -0.70 5.37
N ALA A 64 12.50 -0.50 4.22
CA ALA A 64 13.02 0.30 3.13
C ALA A 64 12.26 1.64 3.09
N ILE A 65 12.97 2.74 2.90
CA ILE A 65 12.40 4.09 2.83
C ILE A 65 12.68 4.67 1.46
N CYS A 66 11.61 5.07 0.78
CA CYS A 66 11.68 5.88 -0.43
C CYS A 66 11.50 7.35 -0.01
N SER A 67 12.59 8.07 0.25
CA SER A 67 12.55 9.46 0.71
C SER A 67 12.18 10.47 -0.37
N ASP A 68 12.28 10.07 -1.64
CA ASP A 68 12.03 10.90 -2.82
C ASP A 68 10.92 10.30 -3.69
N ALA A 69 9.80 9.96 -3.05
CA ALA A 69 8.61 9.45 -3.73
C ALA A 69 7.63 10.59 -4.04
N HIS A 70 7.19 10.69 -5.29
CA HIS A 70 6.31 11.75 -5.77
C HIS A 70 5.12 11.19 -6.54
N LEU A 71 4.01 11.92 -6.51
CA LEU A 71 2.89 11.69 -7.41
C LEU A 71 3.17 12.46 -8.72
N GLU A 72 3.25 11.75 -9.84
CA GLU A 72 3.60 12.32 -11.14
C GLU A 72 2.39 12.93 -11.87
N TYR A 73 1.47 13.55 -11.13
CA TYR A 73 0.29 14.21 -11.69
C TYR A 73 -0.10 15.44 -10.85
N ALA A 74 -0.74 16.40 -11.51
CA ALA A 74 -0.95 17.73 -10.94
C ALA A 74 -1.97 17.78 -9.81
N TYR A 75 -3.08 17.05 -9.94
CA TYR A 75 -4.21 17.18 -9.03
C TYR A 75 -4.19 16.10 -7.95
N THR A 76 -3.48 16.39 -6.85
CA THR A 76 -3.23 15.45 -5.74
C THR A 76 -4.42 15.39 -4.77
N GLN A 77 -5.58 15.00 -5.28
CA GLN A 77 -6.75 14.65 -4.47
C GLN A 77 -6.71 13.20 -4.00
N SER A 78 -7.58 12.87 -3.05
CA SER A 78 -7.60 11.57 -2.38
C SER A 78 -7.98 10.43 -3.34
N ALA A 79 -9.05 10.57 -4.14
CA ALA A 79 -9.49 9.51 -5.04
C ALA A 79 -8.46 9.17 -6.14
N PRO A 80 -7.84 10.15 -6.84
CA PRO A 80 -6.72 9.87 -7.74
C PRO A 80 -5.54 9.17 -7.03
N GLY A 81 -5.17 9.63 -5.83
CA GLY A 81 -4.10 9.04 -5.02
C GLY A 81 -4.33 7.57 -4.69
N TYR A 82 -5.53 7.23 -4.21
CA TYR A 82 -5.87 5.84 -3.90
C TYR A 82 -5.89 4.96 -5.16
N ALA A 83 -6.41 5.47 -6.27
CA ALA A 83 -6.42 4.74 -7.54
C ALA A 83 -5.01 4.50 -8.08
N THR A 84 -4.11 5.50 -8.02
CA THR A 84 -2.71 5.34 -8.41
C THR A 84 -2.00 4.30 -7.54
N LEU A 85 -2.17 4.35 -6.21
CA LEU A 85 -1.56 3.38 -5.30
C LEU A 85 -2.10 1.95 -5.50
N ALA A 86 -3.39 1.82 -5.80
CA ALA A 86 -4.01 0.51 -5.99
C ALA A 86 -3.67 -0.12 -7.36
N THR A 87 -3.49 0.70 -8.41
CA THR A 87 -3.30 0.22 -9.80
C THR A 87 -1.84 0.28 -10.28
N GLY A 88 -1.00 1.11 -9.65
CA GLY A 88 0.36 1.37 -10.13
C GLY A 88 0.44 2.22 -11.40
N THR A 89 -0.66 2.88 -11.79
CA THR A 89 -0.74 3.72 -13.00
C THR A 89 -1.16 5.14 -12.65
N ASN A 90 -0.98 6.09 -13.57
CA ASN A 90 -1.39 7.49 -13.38
C ASN A 90 -2.86 7.74 -13.79
N PRO A 91 -3.46 8.89 -13.40
CA PRO A 91 -4.87 9.21 -13.70
C PRO A 91 -5.29 9.14 -15.15
N ASN A 92 -4.37 9.39 -16.09
CA ASN A 92 -4.60 9.25 -17.52
C ASN A 92 -4.85 7.79 -17.96
N MET A 93 -4.41 6.80 -17.17
CA MET A 93 -4.57 5.38 -17.44
C MET A 93 -5.73 4.78 -16.65
N HIS A 94 -5.81 5.00 -15.34
CA HIS A 94 -6.88 4.42 -14.51
C HIS A 94 -8.19 5.21 -14.52
N GLY A 95 -8.22 6.41 -15.10
CA GLY A 95 -9.44 7.20 -15.35
C GLY A 95 -9.97 8.03 -14.18
N ILE A 96 -9.39 7.90 -12.98
CA ILE A 96 -9.81 8.66 -11.78
C ILE A 96 -8.99 9.95 -11.70
N ILE A 97 -9.55 11.06 -12.20
CA ILE A 97 -8.84 12.34 -12.37
C ILE A 97 -9.06 13.33 -11.22
N ALA A 98 -10.13 13.14 -10.43
CA ALA A 98 -10.51 13.98 -9.29
C ALA A 98 -11.49 13.20 -8.41
N ASP A 99 -11.76 13.68 -7.20
CA ASP A 99 -12.81 13.16 -6.31
C ASP A 99 -14.21 13.29 -6.93
N LYS A 100 -14.37 14.30 -7.77
CA LYS A 100 -15.56 14.60 -8.55
C LYS A 100 -15.20 15.38 -9.81
N TRP A 101 -15.92 15.15 -10.89
CA TRP A 101 -15.73 15.87 -12.15
C TRP A 101 -17.07 16.10 -12.85
N PHE A 102 -17.09 17.08 -13.75
CA PHE A 102 -18.27 17.34 -14.58
C PHE A 102 -18.36 16.31 -15.71
N ASN A 103 -19.44 15.53 -15.72
CA ASN A 103 -19.76 14.60 -16.79
C ASN A 103 -20.61 15.32 -17.84
N ARG A 104 -20.01 15.58 -19.02
CA ARG A 104 -20.69 16.28 -20.12
C ARG A 104 -21.89 15.52 -20.69
N VAL A 105 -21.90 14.19 -20.60
CA VAL A 105 -23.01 13.37 -21.09
C VAL A 105 -24.21 13.43 -20.15
N LYS A 106 -23.95 13.50 -18.83
CA LYS A 106 -24.99 13.65 -17.80
C LYS A 106 -25.37 15.12 -17.53
N GLU A 107 -24.58 16.06 -18.04
CA GLU A 107 -24.66 17.50 -17.73
C GLU A 107 -24.64 17.80 -16.22
N SER A 108 -23.91 16.97 -15.45
CA SER A 108 -23.87 17.05 -14.00
C SER A 108 -22.51 16.68 -13.43
N GLU A 109 -22.27 17.05 -12.18
CA GLU A 109 -21.10 16.57 -11.44
C GLU A 109 -21.31 15.10 -11.06
N THR A 110 -20.29 14.27 -11.28
CA THR A 110 -20.25 12.85 -10.90
C THR A 110 -19.10 12.63 -9.94
N LYS A 111 -19.33 11.90 -8.85
CA LYS A 111 -18.24 11.51 -7.93
C LYS A 111 -17.45 10.32 -8.46
N ALA A 112 -16.20 10.19 -8.03
CA ALA A 112 -15.28 9.15 -8.48
C ALA A 112 -15.84 7.72 -8.39
N VAL A 113 -16.57 7.43 -7.31
CA VAL A 113 -17.11 6.10 -7.02
C VAL A 113 -18.63 6.00 -7.19
N GLU A 114 -19.28 7.05 -7.73
CA GLU A 114 -20.74 7.08 -7.88
C GLU A 114 -21.23 6.02 -8.87
N ASP A 115 -22.24 5.24 -8.45
CA ASP A 115 -22.88 4.26 -9.32
C ASP A 115 -24.35 4.04 -8.96
N ASP A 116 -25.24 4.67 -9.72
CA ASP A 116 -26.70 4.57 -9.53
C ASP A 116 -27.28 3.18 -9.87
N LYS A 117 -26.49 2.26 -10.46
CA LYS A 117 -26.97 0.91 -10.81
C LYS A 117 -27.07 -0.03 -9.62
N PHE A 118 -26.39 0.29 -8.52
CA PHE A 118 -26.36 -0.56 -7.32
C PHE A 118 -26.88 0.20 -6.11
N ASN A 119 -27.49 -0.54 -5.17
CA ASN A 119 -27.95 0.04 -3.92
C ASN A 119 -26.94 -0.21 -2.81
N CYS A 120 -26.79 0.77 -1.92
CA CYS A 120 -26.02 0.61 -0.68
C CYS A 120 -26.52 -0.60 0.13
N ILE A 121 -25.60 -1.41 0.64
CA ILE A 121 -25.91 -2.56 1.50
C ILE A 121 -25.54 -2.22 2.94
N GLY A 122 -26.45 -2.49 3.88
CA GLY A 122 -26.21 -2.30 5.31
C GLY A 122 -26.44 -0.87 5.82
N ASN A 123 -26.71 0.10 4.94
CA ASN A 123 -27.12 1.45 5.30
C ASN A 123 -28.35 1.85 4.49
N PHE A 124 -29.47 2.07 5.18
CA PHE A 124 -30.76 2.46 4.59
C PHE A 124 -31.17 3.90 4.94
N GLY A 125 -30.24 4.68 5.50
CA GLY A 125 -30.49 6.07 5.88
C GLY A 125 -30.46 7.04 4.69
N LYS A 126 -30.86 8.29 4.93
CA LYS A 126 -30.82 9.37 3.92
C LYS A 126 -29.43 9.66 3.35
N ASN A 127 -28.37 9.21 4.03
CA ASN A 127 -26.99 9.40 3.62
C ASN A 127 -26.39 8.16 2.92
N ALA A 128 -27.21 7.15 2.60
CA ALA A 128 -26.76 5.99 1.85
C ALA A 128 -26.23 6.44 0.49
N GLN A 129 -24.99 6.09 0.18
CA GLN A 129 -24.38 6.38 -1.11
C GLN A 129 -24.26 5.09 -1.90
N ASN A 130 -24.74 5.15 -3.15
CA ASN A 130 -24.61 4.09 -4.11
C ASN A 130 -23.24 4.21 -4.77
N VAL A 131 -22.35 3.27 -4.43
CA VAL A 131 -20.94 3.33 -4.82
C VAL A 131 -20.44 2.03 -5.41
N SER A 132 -19.54 2.13 -6.39
CA SER A 132 -18.87 0.99 -7.00
C SER A 132 -17.52 1.41 -7.63
N PRO A 133 -16.65 0.44 -8.00
CA PRO A 133 -15.40 0.75 -8.70
C PRO A 133 -15.60 0.98 -10.22
N LEU A 134 -16.82 1.22 -10.71
CA LEU A 134 -17.15 1.29 -12.14
C LEU A 134 -16.25 2.23 -12.96
N ASN A 135 -15.86 3.36 -12.40
CA ASN A 135 -15.04 4.36 -13.09
C ASN A 135 -13.54 4.04 -13.09
N LEU A 136 -13.09 3.00 -12.37
CA LEU A 136 -11.69 2.59 -12.35
C LEU A 136 -11.40 1.69 -13.56
N LEU A 137 -10.61 2.20 -14.50
CA LEU A 137 -10.38 1.54 -15.80
C LEU A 137 -9.24 0.50 -15.78
N ALA A 138 -8.35 0.57 -14.79
CA ALA A 138 -7.22 -0.32 -14.65
C ALA A 138 -7.44 -1.33 -13.52
N SER A 139 -6.86 -2.52 -13.66
CA SER A 139 -6.87 -3.52 -12.60
C SER A 139 -6.00 -3.07 -11.41
N THR A 140 -6.41 -3.46 -10.21
CA THR A 140 -5.63 -3.22 -9.00
C THR A 140 -4.67 -4.36 -8.72
N LEU A 141 -3.68 -4.12 -7.85
CA LEU A 141 -2.84 -5.18 -7.28
C LEU A 141 -3.69 -6.32 -6.67
N GLY A 142 -4.84 -5.98 -6.09
CA GLY A 142 -5.79 -6.95 -5.54
C GLY A 142 -6.45 -7.82 -6.61
N ASP A 143 -6.83 -7.23 -7.73
CA ASP A 143 -7.41 -7.95 -8.87
C ASP A 143 -6.39 -8.91 -9.47
N GLU A 144 -5.18 -8.42 -9.74
CA GLU A 144 -4.07 -9.24 -10.24
C GLU A 144 -3.71 -10.38 -9.29
N LEU A 145 -3.71 -10.12 -7.98
CA LEU A 145 -3.46 -11.16 -6.98
C LEU A 145 -4.57 -12.23 -6.97
N LYS A 146 -5.84 -11.86 -7.16
CA LYS A 146 -6.93 -12.82 -7.30
C LYS A 146 -6.78 -13.63 -8.58
N LEU A 147 -6.51 -13.00 -9.72
CA LEU A 147 -6.32 -13.69 -10.99
C LEU A 147 -5.14 -14.68 -10.91
N ALA A 148 -3.97 -14.23 -10.45
CA ALA A 148 -2.77 -15.06 -10.33
C ALA A 148 -2.92 -16.22 -9.32
N SER A 149 -3.86 -16.12 -8.38
CA SER A 149 -4.12 -17.16 -7.37
C SER A 149 -5.33 -18.04 -7.69
N ASN A 150 -5.90 -17.92 -8.90
CA ASN A 150 -7.15 -18.59 -9.28
C ASN A 150 -8.26 -18.35 -8.24
N HIS A 151 -8.42 -17.07 -7.87
CA HIS A 151 -9.38 -16.55 -6.89
C HIS A 151 -9.27 -17.09 -5.46
N LYS A 152 -8.16 -17.77 -5.12
CA LYS A 152 -7.92 -18.27 -3.74
C LYS A 152 -7.49 -17.16 -2.79
N SER A 153 -6.85 -16.11 -3.29
CA SER A 153 -6.45 -14.97 -2.45
C SER A 153 -7.66 -14.23 -1.89
N LYS A 154 -7.51 -13.72 -0.66
CA LYS A 154 -8.48 -12.84 0.00
C LYS A 154 -7.96 -11.41 -0.08
N VAL A 155 -8.77 -10.53 -0.65
CA VAL A 155 -8.47 -9.10 -0.81
C VAL A 155 -9.57 -8.33 -0.10
N ILE A 156 -9.17 -7.52 0.86
CA ILE A 156 -10.06 -6.75 1.74
C ILE A 156 -9.48 -5.35 1.84
N SER A 157 -10.34 -4.34 1.71
CA SER A 157 -9.99 -2.93 1.91
C SER A 157 -10.93 -2.33 2.96
N ILE A 158 -10.37 -1.53 3.86
CA ILE A 158 -11.08 -0.87 4.96
C ILE A 158 -10.57 0.57 5.03
N SER A 159 -11.49 1.52 5.17
CA SER A 159 -11.21 2.94 5.39
C SER A 159 -12.06 3.44 6.56
N LEU A 160 -11.58 4.50 7.24
CA LEU A 160 -12.28 5.19 8.32
C LEU A 160 -12.68 6.60 7.90
#